data_AF-A0A2X3EWD5-F1
#
_entry.id   AF-A0A2X3EWD5-F1
#
_cell.length_a   1.000
_cell.length_b   1.000
_cell.length_c   1.000
_cell.angle_alpha   90.00
_cell.angle_beta   90.00
_cell.angle_gamma   90.00
#
_symmetry.space_group_name_H-M   'P 1'
#
loop_
_entity.id
_entity.type
_entity.pdbx_description
1 polymer ?
#
loop_
_entity_poly.entity_id
_entity_poly.type
_entity_poly.pdbx_seq_one_letter_code
_entity_poly.pdbx_strand_id
1 'polypeptide(L)' 'MGYLLGWRMTLAMQWLSETGISIADIAERIGYGSASAFSVAFTRYTGISPGKYARQRAALNVSRPALT' A
#
# COMPACT_ATOMS: atom_id res chain seq x y z
N MET A 1 -19.94 -6.52 6.60
CA MET A 1 -19.21 -6.26 5.33
C MET A 1 -17.87 -5.52 5.51
N GLY A 2 -17.21 -5.53 6.68
CA GLY A 2 -15.88 -4.89 6.85
C GLY A 2 -14.68 -5.80 6.53
N TYR A 3 -14.90 -7.11 6.45
CA TYR A 3 -13.84 -8.11 6.35
C TYR A 3 -13.07 -8.05 5.02
N LEU A 4 -13.77 -7.85 3.90
CA LEU A 4 -13.15 -7.72 2.58
C LEU A 4 -12.34 -6.43 2.42
N LEU A 5 -12.79 -5.33 3.04
CA LEU A 5 -12.05 -4.06 2.99
C LEU A 5 -10.74 -4.18 3.76
N GLY A 6 -10.79 -4.75 4.97
CA GLY A 6 -9.58 -4.97 5.77
C GLY A 6 -8.56 -5.86 5.05
N TRP A 7 -9.02 -6.98 4.47
CA TRP A 7 -8.14 -7.88 3.73
C TRP A 7 -7.51 -7.22 2.49
N ARG A 8 -8.30 -6.49 1.68
CA ARG A 8 -7.78 -5.75 0.52
C ARG A 8 -6.75 -4.69 0.92
N MET A 9 -6.96 -4.02 2.05
CA MET A 9 -6.01 -3.02 2.55
C MET A 9 -4.73 -3.63 3.10
N THR A 10 -4.81 -4.78 3.76
CA THR A 10 -3.62 -5.55 4.19
C THR A 10 -2.77 -5.97 3.00
N LEU A 11 -3.40 -6.48 1.94
CA LEU A 11 -2.69 -6.85 0.70
C LEU A 11 -2.04 -5.63 0.02
N ALA A 12 -2.75 -4.51 -0.03
CA ALA A 12 -2.22 -3.25 -0.56
C ALA A 12 -0.98 -2.76 0.23
N MET A 13 -1.01 -2.83 1.56
CA MET A 13 0.13 -2.46 2.41
C MET A 13 1.37 -3.35 2.16
N GLN A 14 1.15 -4.65 1.92
CA GLN A 14 2.24 -5.57 1.58
C GLN A 14 2.87 -5.18 0.24
N TRP A 15 2.07 -4.98 -0.80
CA TRP A 15 2.57 -4.61 -2.13
C TRP A 15 3.19 -3.21 -2.18
N LEU A 16 2.69 -2.26 -1.40
CA LEU A 16 3.33 -0.93 -1.26
C LEU A 16 4.69 -1.00 -0.54
N SER A 17 4.95 -2.07 0.21
CA SER A 17 6.25 -2.30 0.87
C SER A 17 7.25 -3.03 -0.03
N GLU A 18 6.77 -3.69 -1.09
CA GLU A 18 7.59 -4.34 -2.10
C GLU A 18 8.00 -3.31 -3.17
N THR A 19 9.28 -3.30 -3.57
CA THR A 19 9.76 -2.40 -4.61
C THR A 19 9.36 -2.91 -5.99
N GLY A 20 8.63 -2.11 -6.77
CA GLY A 20 8.43 -2.34 -8.20
C GLY A 20 6.99 -2.38 -8.70
N ILE A 21 5.98 -2.31 -7.80
CA ILE A 21 4.57 -2.27 -8.21
C ILE A 21 4.06 -0.81 -8.11
N SER A 22 3.45 -0.30 -9.18
CA SER A 22 2.90 1.05 -9.17
C SER A 22 1.61 1.13 -8.34
N ILE A 23 1.28 2.32 -7.85
CA ILE A 23 0.02 2.57 -7.12
C ILE A 23 -1.20 2.26 -8.00
N ALA A 24 -1.09 2.49 -9.32
CA ALA A 24 -2.16 2.19 -10.27
C ALA A 24 -2.36 0.67 -10.42
N ASP A 25 -1.28 -0.10 -10.58
CA ASP A 25 -1.35 -1.57 -10.65
C ASP A 25 -1.94 -2.16 -9.36
N ILE A 26 -1.54 -1.63 -8.19
CA ILE A 26 -2.09 -2.07 -6.90
C ILE A 26 -3.59 -1.80 -6.85
N ALA A 27 -4.04 -0.62 -7.30
CA ALA A 27 -5.45 -0.26 -7.33
C ALA A 27 -6.26 -1.24 -8.19
N GLU A 28 -5.81 -1.55 -9.40
CA GLU A 28 -6.48 -2.51 -10.28
C GLU A 28 -6.52 -3.92 -9.69
N ARG A 29 -5.38 -4.42 -9.20
CA ARG A 29 -5.26 -5.77 -8.62
C ARG A 29 -6.15 -5.99 -7.40
N ILE A 30 -6.32 -4.96 -6.58
CA ILE A 30 -7.24 -5.03 -5.44
C ILE A 30 -8.64 -4.52 -5.80
N GLY A 31 -8.98 -4.32 -7.07
CA GLY A 31 -10.35 -4.07 -7.56
C GLY A 31 -10.90 -2.65 -7.39
N TYR A 32 -10.05 -1.63 -7.41
CA TYR A 32 -10.44 -0.23 -7.54
C TYR A 32 -10.37 0.22 -9.00
N GLY A 33 -11.38 0.95 -9.47
CA GLY A 33 -11.43 1.46 -10.84
C GLY A 33 -10.48 2.63 -11.14
N SER A 34 -9.74 3.13 -10.15
CA SER A 34 -8.68 4.12 -10.36
C SER A 34 -7.71 4.20 -9.18
N ALA A 35 -6.48 4.65 -9.46
CA ALA A 35 -5.46 4.95 -8.44
C ALA A 35 -5.94 6.00 -7.43
N SER A 36 -6.74 6.97 -7.87
CA SER A 36 -7.32 8.02 -7.01
C SER A 36 -8.36 7.43 -6.05
N ALA A 37 -9.26 6.56 -6.53
CA ALA A 37 -10.26 5.90 -5.69
C ALA A 37 -9.59 5.01 -4.63
N PHE A 38 -8.55 4.27 -5.03
CA PHE A 38 -7.71 3.51 -4.09
C PHE A 38 -7.04 4.43 -3.07
N SER A 39 -6.41 5.51 -3.50
CA SER A 39 -5.69 6.43 -2.60
C SER A 39 -6.59 7.02 -1.52
N VAL A 40 -7.84 7.39 -1.87
CA VAL A 40 -8.83 7.87 -0.90
C VAL A 40 -9.21 6.78 0.10
N ALA A 41 -9.54 5.58 -0.38
CA ALA A 41 -9.92 4.47 0.49
C ALA A 41 -8.78 4.04 1.42
N PHE A 42 -7.56 3.94 0.89
CA PHE A 42 -6.36 3.61 1.64
C PHE A 42 -6.04 4.66 2.71
N THR A 43 -6.14 5.96 2.37
CA THR A 43 -5.91 7.03 3.34
C THR A 43 -6.96 7.03 4.44
N ARG A 44 -8.23 6.78 4.11
CA ARG A 44 -9.29 6.62 5.12
C ARG A 44 -9.04 5.43 6.06
N TYR A 45 -8.47 4.34 5.54
CA TYR A 45 -8.20 3.13 6.30
C TYR A 45 -6.92 3.23 7.17
N THR A 46 -5.85 3.83 6.63
CA THR A 46 -4.51 3.83 7.26
C THR A 46 -4.11 5.17 7.88
N GLY A 47 -4.81 6.26 7.56
CA GLY A 47 -4.47 7.63 7.96
C GLY A 47 -3.36 8.28 7.13
N ILE A 48 -2.73 7.59 6.18
CA ILE A 48 -1.66 8.14 5.32
C ILE A 48 -1.83 7.72 3.85
N SER A 49 -1.34 8.55 2.92
CA SER A 49 -1.42 8.24 1.50
C SER A 49 -0.54 7.05 1.11
N PRO A 50 -0.93 6.25 0.10
CA PRO A 50 -0.16 5.06 -0.30
C PRO A 50 1.28 5.39 -0.71
N GLY A 51 1.49 6.51 -1.41
CA GLY A 51 2.83 6.95 -1.78
C GLY A 51 3.68 7.45 -0.59
N LYS A 52 3.06 7.94 0.49
CA LYS A 52 3.79 8.27 1.73
C LYS A 52 4.13 6.99 2.50
N TYR A 53 3.19 6.05 2.57
CA TYR A 53 3.39 4.73 3.17
C TYR A 53 4.57 3.99 2.49
N ALA A 54 4.55 3.87 1.17
CA ALA A 54 5.62 3.20 0.40
C ALA A 54 7.00 3.82 0.65
N ARG A 55 7.09 5.16 0.66
CA ARG A 55 8.35 5.88 0.95
C ARG A 55 8.86 5.61 2.38
N GLN A 56 7.97 5.60 3.37
CA GLN A 56 8.35 5.28 4.75
C GLN A 56 8.85 3.84 4.88
N ARG A 57 8.19 2.90 4.20
CA ARG A 57 8.61 1.49 4.18
C ARG A 57 9.96 1.29 3.49
N ALA A 58 10.17 1.95 2.35
CA ALA A 58 11.47 1.94 1.67
C ALA A 58 12.59 2.49 2.57
N ALA A 59 12.36 3.61 3.26
CA ALA A 59 13.33 4.18 4.20
C ALA A 59 13.65 3.22 5.37
N LEU A 60 12.63 2.57 5.94
CA LEU A 60 12.82 1.57 7.00
C LEU A 60 13.62 0.34 6.53
N ASN A 61 13.41 -0.10 5.28
CA ASN A 61 14.17 -1.21 4.70
C ASN A 61 15.64 -0.84 4.45
N VAL A 62 15.92 0.41 4.06
CA VAL A 62 17.31 0.90 3.89
C VAL A 62 18.04 1.03 5.22
N SER A 63 17.36 1.42 6.30
CA SER A 63 17.96 1.58 7.63
C SER A 63 18.16 0.27 8.40
N ARG A 64 17.57 -0.85 7.96
CA ARG A 64 17.85 -2.18 8.50
C ARG A 64 19.01 -2.79 7.71
N PRO A 65 20.26 -2.75 8.20
CA PRO A 65 21.32 -3.53 7.57
C PRO A 65 20.90 -5.00 7.58
N ALA A 66 21.09 -5.69 6.46
CA ALA A 66 20.95 -7.14 6.39
C ALA A 66 21.90 -7.73 7.45
N LEU A 67 21.36 -8.17 8.58
CA LEU A 67 22.13 -8.88 9.59
C LEU A 67 22.36 -10.30 9.09
N THR A 68 23.57 -10.53 8.55
CA THR A 68 24.25 -11.82 8.29
C THR A 68 23.68 -12.70 7.17
#